data_AF-A0A1V6AZY1-F1
#
_entry.id   AF-A0A1V6AZY1-F1
#
_cell.length_a   1.000
_cell.length_b   1.000
_cell.length_c   1.000
_cell.angle_alpha   90.00
_cell.angle_beta   90.00
_cell.angle_gamma   90.00
#
_symmetry.space_group_name_H-M   'P 1'
#
loop_
_entity.id
_entity.type
_entity.pdbx_description
1 polymer ?
#
loop_
_entity_poly.entity_id
_entity_poly.type
_entity_poly.pdbx_seq_one_letter_code
_entity_poly.pdbx_strand_id
1 'polypeptide(L)'
;MRKRISIDEPEIVKQQTISPSSRPAGSTGSLTGISPFKEILAGEGREDFFNYIEWLGLGNDPDPVVLSSMHHYFYDAEEMKNVNTVVNLIRLNHIKEINDFLLSISNILKPKCNLIGCFIDSRKYNPFVLRKNISELERKRTSTALENGIISRIPFLNWFYSVIDSRTNKRLSKNSVTLLLEEHGFKVLDLTELNGITYFHAKRKPKTTENKI
;
A
#
# COMPACT_ATOMS: atom_id res chain seq x y z
N MET A 1 33.38 -11.30 -54.09
CA MET A 1 33.41 -9.89 -53.62
C MET A 1 32.00 -9.46 -53.24
N ARG A 2 31.88 -8.64 -52.17
CA ARG A 2 30.68 -8.03 -51.56
C ARG A 2 29.83 -8.96 -50.68
N LYS A 3 29.29 -8.57 -49.53
CA LYS A 3 29.62 -7.63 -48.44
C LYS A 3 28.61 -8.03 -47.34
N ARG A 4 29.04 -8.37 -46.12
CA ARG A 4 28.09 -8.59 -45.01
C ARG A 4 27.54 -7.23 -44.57
N ILE A 5 26.23 -7.11 -44.46
CA ILE A 5 25.56 -5.99 -43.81
C ILE A 5 25.06 -6.54 -42.47
N SER A 6 25.68 -6.06 -41.39
CA SER A 6 25.17 -6.21 -40.04
C SER A 6 24.02 -5.22 -39.87
N ILE A 7 22.90 -5.67 -39.31
CA ILE A 7 21.82 -4.79 -38.86
C ILE A 7 21.95 -4.78 -37.34
N ASP A 8 22.29 -3.61 -36.81
CA ASP A 8 22.41 -3.33 -35.39
C ASP A 8 21.04 -3.49 -34.71
N GLU A 9 21.01 -4.29 -33.64
CA GLU A 9 19.88 -4.34 -32.71
C GLU A 9 19.78 -3.00 -31.97
N PRO A 10 18.57 -2.44 -31.76
CA PRO A 10 18.43 -1.20 -31.01
C PRO A 10 18.81 -1.40 -29.53
N GLU A 11 19.86 -0.70 -29.11
CA GLU A 11 20.27 -0.51 -27.71
C GLU A 11 19.13 0.14 -26.89
N ILE A 12 18.24 -0.66 -26.31
CA ILE A 12 17.37 -0.22 -25.20
C ILE A 12 17.32 -1.32 -24.13
N VAL A 13 18.48 -1.82 -23.72
CA VAL A 13 18.61 -2.65 -22.51
C VAL A 13 19.94 -2.32 -21.85
N LYS A 14 20.05 -1.15 -21.19
CA LYS A 14 21.18 -0.81 -20.32
C LYS A 14 20.85 0.43 -19.48
N GLN A 15 19.98 0.29 -18.49
CA GLN A 15 19.95 1.13 -17.28
C GLN A 15 18.95 0.60 -16.25
N GLN A 16 19.12 -0.65 -15.83
CA GLN A 16 18.62 -1.09 -14.52
C GLN A 16 19.73 -1.89 -13.86
N THR A 17 20.70 -1.16 -13.31
CA THR A 17 21.68 -1.73 -12.39
C THR A 17 20.94 -2.13 -11.13
N ILE A 18 20.64 -3.43 -11.05
CA ILE A 18 20.17 -4.10 -9.83
C ILE A 18 21.27 -3.92 -8.78
N SER A 19 21.04 -3.01 -7.85
CA SER A 19 21.88 -2.85 -6.66
C SER A 19 21.26 -3.70 -5.55
N PRO A 20 21.94 -4.75 -5.06
CA PRO A 20 21.47 -5.47 -3.88
C PRO A 20 21.62 -4.54 -2.66
N SER A 21 20.51 -3.97 -2.20
CA SER A 21 20.47 -3.18 -0.96
C SER A 21 20.71 -4.11 0.23
N SER A 22 21.97 -4.22 0.63
CA SER A 22 22.36 -4.66 1.97
C SER A 22 22.19 -3.46 2.91
N ARG A 23 21.17 -3.48 3.76
CA ARG A 23 21.02 -2.48 4.83
C ARG A 23 22.15 -2.70 5.85
N PRO A 24 23.02 -1.72 6.15
CA PRO A 24 24.01 -1.89 7.20
C PRO A 24 23.31 -1.86 8.55
N ALA A 25 23.66 -2.83 9.38
CA ALA A 25 23.25 -2.90 10.77
C ALA A 25 23.66 -1.61 11.52
N GLY A 26 22.68 -1.04 12.24
CA GLY A 26 22.81 -0.04 13.32
C GLY A 26 23.96 0.97 13.26
N SER A 27 23.64 2.24 13.00
CA SER A 27 24.45 3.36 13.50
C SER A 27 23.57 4.56 13.84
N THR A 28 23.54 4.89 15.12
CA THR A 28 23.12 6.16 15.71
C THR A 28 23.93 7.32 15.13
N GLY A 29 23.27 8.38 14.64
CA GLY A 29 23.94 9.63 14.24
C GLY A 29 23.10 10.51 13.31
N SER A 30 22.42 11.49 13.91
CA SER A 30 21.60 12.53 13.25
C SER A 30 22.35 13.31 12.18
N LEU A 31 21.68 13.62 11.06
CA LEU A 31 21.28 14.97 10.63
C LEU A 31 20.61 14.87 9.24
N THR A 32 19.44 15.51 9.08
CA THR A 32 18.47 15.41 7.96
C THR A 32 17.69 14.09 7.88
N GLY A 33 16.88 13.81 8.91
CA GLY A 33 15.92 12.70 8.91
C GLY A 33 14.78 12.97 7.95
N ILE A 34 14.97 12.62 6.67
CA ILE A 34 13.86 12.47 5.72
C ILE A 34 13.06 11.27 6.23
N SER A 35 11.80 11.48 6.63
CA SER A 35 10.97 10.37 7.07
C SER A 35 10.89 9.33 5.93
N PRO A 36 10.95 8.02 6.22
CA PRO A 36 10.79 6.98 5.20
C PRO A 36 9.53 7.19 4.35
N PHE A 37 8.48 7.74 4.96
CA PHE A 37 7.25 8.15 4.26
C PHE A 37 7.43 9.26 3.24
N LYS A 38 8.29 10.26 3.51
CA LYS A 38 8.43 11.43 2.65
C LYS A 38 9.04 11.06 1.30
N GLU A 39 10.04 10.19 1.28
CA GLU A 39 10.66 9.72 0.03
C GLU A 39 9.69 8.84 -0.79
N ILE A 40 9.00 7.92 -0.11
CA ILE A 40 8.05 6.99 -0.73
C ILE A 40 6.81 7.69 -1.28
N LEU A 41 6.23 8.63 -0.53
CA LEU A 41 4.95 9.25 -0.87
C LEU A 41 5.08 10.48 -1.77
N ALA A 42 6.21 11.20 -1.70
CA ALA A 42 6.49 12.30 -2.64
C ALA A 42 6.66 11.79 -4.07
N GLY A 43 7.25 10.60 -4.26
CA GLY A 43 7.37 9.96 -5.58
C GLY A 43 6.02 9.56 -6.23
N GLU A 44 4.94 9.44 -5.44
CA GLU A 44 3.63 8.98 -5.92
C GLU A 44 2.58 10.09 -6.09
N GLY A 45 2.91 11.35 -5.78
CA GLY A 45 1.97 12.47 -5.80
C GLY A 45 0.84 12.31 -4.78
N ARG A 46 1.18 11.77 -3.60
CA ARG A 46 0.23 11.47 -2.50
C ARG A 46 0.44 12.39 -1.31
N GLU A 47 0.58 13.68 -1.58
CA GLU A 47 0.82 14.71 -0.56
C GLU A 47 -0.28 14.71 0.50
N ASP A 48 -1.56 14.58 0.12
CA ASP A 48 -2.68 14.46 1.05
C ASP A 48 -2.57 13.23 1.97
N PHE A 49 -2.10 12.09 1.44
CA PHE A 49 -1.91 10.89 2.24
C PHE A 49 -0.77 11.09 3.24
N PHE A 50 0.34 11.69 2.81
CA PHE A 50 1.46 12.03 3.69
C PHE A 50 1.03 13.02 4.79
N ASN A 51 0.33 14.09 4.43
CA ASN A 51 -0.22 15.07 5.37
C ASN A 51 -1.15 14.41 6.39
N TYR A 52 -1.94 13.43 5.96
CA TYR A 52 -2.78 12.65 6.86
C TYR A 52 -1.96 11.82 7.86
N ILE A 53 -0.91 11.13 7.40
CA ILE A 53 -0.02 10.34 8.28
C ILE A 53 0.71 11.25 9.28
N GLU A 54 1.21 12.40 8.83
CA GLU A 54 1.87 13.40 9.68
C GLU A 54 0.91 13.94 10.74
N TRP A 55 -0.33 14.25 10.35
CA TRP A 55 -1.37 14.72 11.27
C TRP A 55 -1.71 13.69 12.36
N LEU A 56 -1.65 12.40 12.04
CA LEU A 56 -1.80 11.31 13.02
C LEU A 56 -0.57 11.16 13.95
N GLY A 57 0.52 11.87 13.70
CA GLY A 57 1.79 11.74 14.42
C GLY A 57 2.55 10.46 14.09
N LEU A 58 2.21 9.79 12.97
CA LEU A 58 2.82 8.51 12.56
C LEU A 58 3.91 8.68 11.50
N GLY A 59 4.17 9.92 11.05
CA GLY A 59 5.16 10.22 10.02
C GLY A 59 6.60 9.89 10.38
N ASN A 60 6.92 9.74 11.66
CA ASN A 60 8.25 9.39 12.15
C ASN A 60 8.39 7.91 12.57
N ASP A 61 7.45 7.03 12.18
CA ASP A 61 7.63 5.59 12.39
C ASP A 61 8.92 5.14 11.66
N PRO A 62 9.90 4.53 12.38
CA PRO A 62 11.20 4.21 11.80
C PRO A 62 11.16 3.04 10.82
N ASP A 63 10.14 2.17 10.88
CA ASP A 63 10.08 0.96 10.06
C ASP A 63 8.63 0.63 9.62
N PRO A 64 8.03 1.49 8.77
CA PRO A 64 6.69 1.23 8.26
C PRO A 64 6.71 0.27 7.08
N VAL A 65 5.69 -0.58 6.99
CA VAL A 65 5.42 -1.40 5.80
C VAL A 65 4.47 -0.63 4.88
N VAL A 66 4.94 -0.23 3.71
CA VAL A 66 4.13 0.45 2.69
C VAL A 66 3.74 -0.53 1.59
N LEU A 67 2.44 -0.78 1.44
CA LEU A 67 1.87 -1.56 0.34
C LEU A 67 1.55 -0.61 -0.82
N SER A 68 2.36 -0.65 -1.88
CA SER A 68 2.21 0.17 -3.09
C SER A 68 1.95 -0.71 -4.31
N SER A 69 1.18 -0.20 -5.28
CA SER A 69 1.06 -0.84 -6.61
C SER A 69 2.14 -0.38 -7.59
N MET A 70 2.94 0.64 -7.22
CA MET A 70 3.96 1.24 -8.10
C MET A 70 5.38 0.83 -7.71
N HIS A 71 5.63 0.65 -6.41
CA HIS A 71 6.95 0.40 -5.87
C HIS A 71 7.06 -1.00 -5.27
N HIS A 72 8.16 -1.67 -5.61
CA HIS A 72 8.49 -3.00 -5.11
C HIS A 72 9.26 -2.88 -3.79
N TYR A 73 8.53 -2.71 -2.69
CA TYR A 73 9.14 -2.88 -1.39
C TYR A 73 9.24 -4.36 -1.06
N PHE A 74 10.47 -4.85 -0.93
CA PHE A 74 10.74 -6.18 -0.42
C PHE A 74 10.67 -6.12 1.10
N TYR A 75 9.53 -6.54 1.65
CA TYR A 75 9.46 -6.93 3.05
C TYR A 75 9.72 -8.43 3.12
N ASP A 76 10.10 -8.96 4.27
CA ASP A 76 9.99 -10.39 4.58
C ASP A 76 8.84 -10.68 5.57
N ALA A 77 8.51 -11.97 5.72
CA ALA A 77 7.41 -12.39 6.59
C ALA A 77 7.70 -12.17 8.09
N GLU A 78 8.96 -12.06 8.48
CA GLU A 78 9.38 -11.78 9.86
C GLU A 78 9.33 -10.28 10.18
N GLU A 79 9.68 -9.43 9.22
CA GLU A 79 9.52 -7.97 9.26
C GLU A 79 8.04 -7.60 9.43
N MET A 80 7.15 -8.25 8.68
CA MET A 80 5.71 -8.04 8.79
C MET A 80 5.11 -8.40 10.15
N LYS A 81 5.71 -9.33 10.91
CA LYS A 81 5.23 -9.68 12.26
C LYS A 81 5.59 -8.62 13.29
N ASN A 82 6.67 -7.88 13.06
CA ASN A 82 7.22 -6.93 14.03
C ASN A 82 6.89 -5.46 13.71
N VAL A 83 6.29 -5.20 12.56
CA VAL A 83 5.90 -3.85 12.11
C VAL A 83 4.91 -3.17 13.07
N ASN A 84 5.08 -1.86 13.28
CA ASN A 84 4.17 -1.03 14.06
C ASN A 84 3.10 -0.35 13.21
N THR A 85 3.40 -0.06 11.95
CA THR A 85 2.50 0.65 11.05
C THR A 85 2.56 0.05 9.64
N VAL A 86 1.41 -0.35 9.14
CA VAL A 86 1.21 -0.71 7.73
C VAL A 86 0.45 0.41 7.05
N VAL A 87 0.95 0.86 5.91
CA VAL A 87 0.31 1.86 5.07
C VAL A 87 -0.07 1.23 3.74
N ASN A 88 -1.37 1.02 3.54
CA ASN A 88 -1.91 0.55 2.29
C ASN A 88 -2.26 1.73 1.38
N LEU A 89 -1.44 1.93 0.35
CA LEU A 89 -1.65 2.96 -0.67
C LEU A 89 -2.70 2.56 -1.70
N ILE A 90 -3.12 1.30 -1.71
CA ILE A 90 -4.09 0.80 -2.66
C ILE A 90 -5.48 0.97 -2.08
N ARG A 91 -6.35 1.66 -2.81
CA ARG A 91 -7.71 1.93 -2.33
C ARG A 91 -8.46 0.63 -2.13
N LEU A 92 -9.20 0.56 -1.03
CA LEU A 92 -10.05 -0.59 -0.73
C LEU A 92 -11.09 -0.88 -1.83
N ASN A 93 -11.51 0.14 -2.59
CA ASN A 93 -12.45 -0.03 -3.70
C ASN A 93 -11.94 -0.99 -4.80
N HIS A 94 -10.62 -1.13 -4.94
CA HIS A 94 -9.96 -1.94 -5.98
C HIS A 94 -9.57 -3.34 -5.52
N ILE A 95 -9.86 -3.69 -4.27
CA ILE A 95 -9.54 -5.02 -3.73
C ILE A 95 -10.75 -5.94 -3.95
N LYS A 96 -10.60 -6.94 -4.82
CA LYS A 96 -11.63 -7.94 -5.15
C LYS A 96 -12.05 -8.72 -3.92
N GLU A 97 -11.09 -9.31 -3.23
CA GLU A 97 -11.32 -10.14 -2.04
C GLU A 97 -10.96 -9.36 -0.78
N ILE A 98 -11.70 -8.27 -0.53
CA ILE A 98 -11.41 -7.35 0.60
C ILE A 98 -11.49 -8.03 1.97
N ASN A 99 -12.38 -9.01 2.15
CA ASN A 99 -12.51 -9.77 3.39
C ASN A 99 -11.25 -10.61 3.63
N ASP A 100 -10.87 -11.42 2.65
CA ASP A 100 -9.66 -12.23 2.71
C ASP A 100 -8.42 -11.36 2.92
N PHE A 101 -8.41 -10.14 2.36
CA PHE A 101 -7.31 -9.20 2.50
C PHE A 101 -7.16 -8.72 3.94
N LEU A 102 -8.26 -8.26 4.51
CA LEU A 102 -8.27 -7.79 5.89
C LEU A 102 -8.03 -8.93 6.88
N LEU A 103 -8.54 -10.13 6.59
CA LEU A 103 -8.27 -11.34 7.38
C LEU A 103 -6.79 -11.71 7.33
N SER A 104 -6.20 -11.72 6.15
CA SER A 104 -4.78 -12.06 5.97
C SER A 104 -3.87 -11.04 6.65
N ILE A 105 -4.14 -9.74 6.51
CA ILE A 105 -3.42 -8.70 7.25
C ILE A 105 -3.60 -8.89 8.75
N SER A 106 -4.83 -9.07 9.25
CA SER A 106 -5.08 -9.15 10.68
C SER A 106 -4.44 -10.38 11.34
N ASN A 107 -4.19 -11.44 10.57
CA ASN A 107 -3.49 -12.64 11.02
C ASN A 107 -1.97 -12.48 11.09
N ILE A 108 -1.39 -11.69 10.18
CA ILE A 108 0.06 -11.45 10.12
C ILE A 108 0.48 -10.38 11.12
N LEU A 109 -0.32 -9.31 11.26
CA LEU A 109 0.05 -8.16 12.09
C LEU A 109 -0.05 -8.45 13.58
N LYS A 110 0.95 -7.95 14.32
CA LYS A 110 0.93 -7.99 15.78
C LYS A 110 -0.23 -7.16 16.36
N PRO A 111 -0.70 -7.51 17.57
CA PRO A 111 -1.59 -6.67 18.35
C PRO A 111 -1.13 -5.20 18.39
N LYS A 112 -2.08 -4.27 18.34
CA LYS A 112 -1.84 -2.82 18.38
C LYS A 112 -1.09 -2.25 17.17
N CYS A 113 -0.78 -3.02 16.14
CA CYS A 113 -0.26 -2.49 14.88
C CYS A 113 -1.26 -1.50 14.25
N ASN A 114 -0.76 -0.38 13.74
CA ASN A 114 -1.52 0.58 12.97
C ASN A 114 -1.71 0.06 11.54
N LEU A 115 -2.89 0.26 10.99
CA LEU A 115 -3.21 0.08 9.59
C LEU A 115 -3.78 1.39 9.08
N ILE A 116 -3.09 2.00 8.14
CA ILE A 116 -3.49 3.24 7.47
C ILE A 116 -3.84 2.90 6.04
N GLY A 117 -4.93 3.46 5.52
CA GLY A 117 -5.31 3.24 4.14
C GLY A 117 -6.30 4.27 3.64
N CYS A 118 -6.83 4.04 2.44
CA CYS A 118 -7.79 4.95 1.83
C CYS A 118 -8.87 4.23 1.02
N PHE A 119 -9.99 4.91 0.80
CA PHE A 119 -11.09 4.48 -0.06
C PHE A 119 -11.92 5.70 -0.52
N ILE A 120 -12.74 5.51 -1.54
CA ILE A 120 -13.74 6.50 -1.96
C ILE A 120 -15.11 6.10 -1.39
N ASP A 121 -15.76 7.05 -0.74
CA ASP A 121 -17.17 6.92 -0.36
C ASP A 121 -18.06 7.11 -1.59
N SER A 122 -18.50 5.98 -2.14
CA SER A 122 -19.35 5.91 -3.32
C SER A 122 -20.77 6.46 -3.11
N ARG A 123 -21.19 6.72 -1.86
CA ARG A 123 -22.51 7.32 -1.56
C ARG A 123 -22.51 8.84 -1.68
N LYS A 124 -21.35 9.48 -1.51
CA LYS A 124 -21.24 10.95 -1.51
C LYS A 124 -20.96 11.54 -2.89
N TYR A 125 -20.28 10.79 -3.76
CA TYR A 125 -19.82 11.30 -5.05
C TYR A 125 -20.61 10.72 -6.21
N ASN A 126 -21.08 11.61 -7.08
CA ASN A 126 -21.68 11.23 -8.35
C ASN A 126 -20.61 10.51 -9.20
N PRO A 127 -20.82 9.25 -9.64
CA PRO A 127 -19.80 8.42 -10.26
C PRO A 127 -19.11 9.04 -11.49
N PHE A 128 -19.73 10.04 -12.11
CA PHE A 128 -19.24 10.73 -13.29
C PHE A 128 -18.16 11.79 -12.99
N VAL A 129 -18.24 12.52 -11.87
CA VAL A 129 -17.31 13.64 -11.57
C VAL A 129 -15.96 13.11 -11.07
N LEU A 130 -15.98 12.05 -10.26
CA LEU A 130 -14.77 11.45 -9.72
C LEU A 130 -13.99 10.61 -10.76
N ARG A 131 -14.69 10.05 -11.75
CA ARG A 131 -14.10 9.16 -12.77
C ARG A 131 -13.06 9.84 -13.65
N LYS A 132 -13.18 11.14 -13.92
CA LYS A 132 -12.40 11.75 -15.02
C LYS A 132 -10.91 11.97 -14.68
N ASN A 133 -10.59 12.33 -13.44
CA ASN A 133 -9.19 12.62 -13.05
C ASN A 133 -8.51 11.45 -12.31
N ILE A 134 -9.26 10.71 -11.49
CA ILE A 134 -8.67 9.69 -10.61
C ILE A 134 -8.54 8.33 -11.32
N SER A 135 -9.50 7.96 -12.18
CA SER A 135 -9.52 6.62 -12.79
C SER A 135 -8.44 6.40 -13.86
N GLU A 136 -7.98 7.44 -14.53
CA GLU A 136 -6.97 7.31 -15.60
C GLU A 136 -5.56 7.17 -15.02
N LEU A 137 -5.24 7.99 -14.03
CA LEU A 137 -4.00 7.88 -13.26
C LEU A 137 -3.91 6.52 -12.55
N GLU A 138 -5.00 6.05 -11.94
CA GLU A 138 -4.99 4.77 -11.25
C GLU A 138 -5.05 3.56 -12.19
N ARG A 139 -5.80 3.61 -13.30
CA ARG A 139 -5.74 2.54 -14.32
C ARG A 139 -4.34 2.37 -14.86
N LYS A 140 -3.61 3.46 -15.08
CA LYS A 140 -2.21 3.42 -15.50
C LYS A 140 -1.30 2.80 -14.43
N ARG A 141 -1.58 3.05 -13.15
CA ARG A 141 -0.78 2.53 -12.01
C ARG A 141 -1.04 1.05 -11.70
N THR A 142 -2.26 0.58 -11.89
CA THR A 142 -2.60 -0.84 -11.72
C THR A 142 -2.23 -1.66 -12.94
N SER A 143 -2.27 -1.08 -14.16
CA SER A 143 -1.77 -1.76 -15.35
C SER A 143 -0.27 -2.00 -15.25
N THR A 144 0.52 -1.04 -14.76
CA THR A 144 1.96 -1.22 -14.51
C THR A 144 2.23 -2.30 -13.46
N ALA A 145 1.39 -2.43 -12.43
CA ALA A 145 1.56 -3.45 -11.39
C ALA A 145 1.36 -4.88 -11.90
N LEU A 146 0.40 -5.07 -12.80
CA LEU A 146 0.10 -6.38 -13.37
C LEU A 146 1.03 -6.73 -14.55
N GLU A 147 1.39 -5.75 -15.37
CA GLU A 147 2.30 -5.93 -16.52
C GLU A 147 3.76 -6.15 -16.12
N ASN A 148 4.22 -5.59 -15.00
CA ASN A 148 5.61 -5.72 -14.55
C ASN A 148 5.93 -7.05 -13.85
N GLY A 149 5.00 -8.01 -13.77
CA GLY A 149 5.27 -9.32 -13.18
C GLY A 149 5.78 -9.25 -11.74
N ILE A 150 5.13 -8.43 -10.90
CA ILE A 150 5.51 -8.20 -9.49
C ILE A 150 5.42 -9.51 -8.70
N ILE A 151 6.55 -10.21 -8.54
CA ILE A 151 6.69 -11.39 -7.69
C ILE A 151 7.55 -10.99 -6.48
N SER A 152 6.89 -10.78 -5.34
CA SER A 152 7.53 -10.68 -4.04
C SER A 152 8.00 -12.07 -3.57
N ARG A 153 9.04 -12.09 -2.71
CA ARG A 153 9.44 -13.31 -2.01
C ARG A 153 8.49 -13.68 -0.88
N ILE A 154 7.59 -12.78 -0.47
CA ILE A 154 6.53 -13.08 0.50
C ILE A 154 5.29 -13.65 -0.22
N PRO A 155 4.84 -14.86 0.15
CA PRO A 155 3.59 -15.44 -0.36
C PRO A 155 2.36 -14.53 -0.17
N PHE A 156 2.22 -13.90 1.01
CA PHE A 156 1.14 -12.96 1.29
C PHE A 156 1.12 -11.74 0.36
N LEU A 157 2.28 -11.16 0.01
CA LEU A 157 2.32 -10.01 -0.90
C LEU A 157 1.95 -10.41 -2.33
N ASN A 158 2.40 -11.59 -2.79
CA ASN A 158 2.00 -12.13 -4.09
C ASN A 158 0.48 -12.32 -4.17
N TRP A 159 -0.07 -12.91 -3.12
CA TRP A 159 -1.51 -13.07 -3.00
C TRP A 159 -2.22 -11.71 -2.92
N PHE A 160 -1.70 -10.75 -2.17
CA PHE A 160 -2.25 -9.39 -2.09
C PHE A 160 -2.31 -8.72 -3.47
N TYR A 161 -1.23 -8.79 -4.26
CA TYR A 161 -1.22 -8.26 -5.62
C TYR A 161 -2.22 -8.98 -6.54
N SER A 162 -2.45 -10.28 -6.33
CA SER A 162 -3.45 -11.04 -7.09
C SER A 162 -4.90 -10.62 -6.81
N VAL A 163 -5.21 -10.13 -5.60
CA VAL A 163 -6.57 -9.69 -5.24
C VAL A 163 -6.86 -8.25 -5.65
N ILE A 164 -5.88 -7.54 -6.20
CA ILE A 164 -6.04 -6.16 -6.67
C ILE A 164 -6.52 -6.18 -8.12
N ASP A 165 -7.58 -5.44 -8.40
CA ASP A 165 -8.04 -5.22 -9.76
C ASP A 165 -8.61 -3.81 -9.91
N SER A 166 -7.97 -2.99 -10.74
CA SER A 166 -8.48 -1.66 -11.10
C SER A 166 -9.84 -1.63 -11.77
N ARG A 167 -10.28 -2.74 -12.36
CA ARG A 167 -11.62 -2.84 -12.93
C ARG A 167 -12.67 -3.04 -11.84
N THR A 168 -12.25 -3.49 -10.65
CA THR A 168 -13.12 -3.57 -9.49
C THR A 168 -13.31 -2.19 -8.90
N ASN A 169 -14.56 -1.78 -8.72
CA ASN A 169 -14.90 -0.56 -8.00
C ASN A 169 -16.01 -0.88 -7.01
N LYS A 170 -15.63 -1.45 -5.87
CA LYS A 170 -16.58 -1.76 -4.80
C LYS A 170 -17.19 -0.47 -4.27
N ARG A 171 -18.52 -0.49 -4.13
CA ARG A 171 -19.25 0.58 -3.47
C ARG A 171 -19.00 0.51 -1.97
N LEU A 172 -18.14 1.39 -1.50
CA LEU A 172 -17.80 1.54 -0.08
C LEU A 172 -18.35 2.86 0.45
N SER A 173 -18.50 2.92 1.76
CA SER A 173 -18.86 4.10 2.52
C SER A 173 -18.19 4.08 3.89
N LYS A 174 -18.16 5.21 4.60
CA LYS A 174 -17.56 5.27 5.95
C LYS A 174 -18.08 4.16 6.87
N ASN A 175 -19.40 4.02 7.02
CA ASN A 175 -19.99 3.01 7.91
C ASN A 175 -19.66 1.57 7.48
N SER A 176 -19.71 1.27 6.17
CA SER A 176 -19.40 -0.09 5.70
C SER A 176 -17.93 -0.44 5.89
N VAL A 177 -17.02 0.52 5.71
CA VAL A 177 -15.58 0.32 5.95
C VAL A 177 -15.30 0.16 7.44
N THR A 178 -15.97 0.92 8.31
CA THR A 178 -15.84 0.74 9.76
C THR A 178 -16.26 -0.65 10.19
N LEU A 179 -17.46 -1.10 9.80
CA LEU A 179 -17.94 -2.45 10.13
C LEU A 179 -16.97 -3.52 9.62
N LEU A 180 -16.55 -3.41 8.36
CA LEU A 180 -15.63 -4.33 7.74
C LEU A 180 -14.30 -4.43 8.51
N LEU A 181 -13.70 -3.29 8.88
CA LEU A 181 -12.46 -3.28 9.68
C LEU A 181 -12.69 -3.89 11.06
N GLU A 182 -13.83 -3.62 11.68
CA GLU A 182 -14.15 -4.11 13.02
C GLU A 182 -14.38 -5.62 13.09
N GLU A 183 -15.08 -6.18 12.11
CA GLU A 183 -15.30 -7.62 11.91
C GLU A 183 -13.98 -8.37 11.71
N HIS A 184 -13.02 -7.75 11.03
CA HIS A 184 -11.70 -8.33 10.76
C HIS A 184 -10.67 -8.04 11.86
N GLY A 185 -11.12 -7.60 13.03
CA GLY A 185 -10.28 -7.49 14.21
C GLY A 185 -9.47 -6.20 14.31
N PHE A 186 -9.87 -5.14 13.62
CA PHE A 186 -9.32 -3.80 13.81
C PHE A 186 -10.29 -2.93 14.62
N LYS A 187 -9.77 -1.85 15.22
CA LYS A 187 -10.55 -0.77 15.79
C LYS A 187 -10.26 0.47 14.96
N VAL A 188 -11.28 1.09 14.39
CA VAL A 188 -11.11 2.35 13.67
C VAL A 188 -10.88 3.48 14.68
N LEU A 189 -9.83 4.26 14.47
CA LEU A 189 -9.44 5.40 15.30
C LEU A 189 -9.78 6.72 14.61
N ASP A 190 -9.61 6.80 13.30
CA ASP A 190 -9.93 8.00 12.52
C ASP A 190 -10.41 7.67 11.10
N LEU A 191 -11.28 8.55 10.56
CA LEU A 191 -11.82 8.50 9.20
C LEU A 191 -11.97 9.93 8.61
N THR A 192 -10.90 10.43 8.00
CA THR A 192 -10.84 11.80 7.46
C THR A 192 -11.01 11.82 5.96
N GLU A 193 -11.79 12.78 5.43
CA GLU A 193 -12.00 12.95 4.00
C GLU A 193 -11.21 14.17 3.49
N LEU A 194 -10.31 13.96 2.52
CA LEU A 194 -9.53 15.01 1.85
C LEU A 194 -9.64 14.81 0.34
N ASN A 195 -9.99 15.87 -0.39
CA ASN A 195 -10.06 15.89 -1.87
C ASN A 195 -10.86 14.71 -2.49
N GLY A 196 -11.95 14.30 -1.83
CA GLY A 196 -12.83 13.22 -2.30
C GLY A 196 -12.32 11.80 -2.04
N ILE A 197 -11.22 11.65 -1.31
CA ILE A 197 -10.71 10.38 -0.81
C ILE A 197 -10.89 10.37 0.71
N THR A 198 -11.44 9.28 1.24
CA THR A 198 -11.47 9.03 2.68
C THR A 198 -10.26 8.22 3.08
N TYR A 199 -9.46 8.77 3.96
CA TYR A 199 -8.34 8.13 4.64
C TYR A 199 -8.82 7.56 5.95
N PHE A 200 -8.23 6.44 6.37
CA PHE A 200 -8.57 5.81 7.62
C PHE A 200 -7.31 5.44 8.40
N HIS A 201 -7.44 5.52 9.72
CA HIS A 201 -6.51 4.95 10.68
C HIS A 201 -7.25 3.90 11.49
N ALA A 202 -6.77 2.67 11.42
CA ALA A 202 -7.26 1.56 12.22
C ALA A 202 -6.12 0.95 13.02
N LYS A 203 -6.45 0.31 14.13
CA LYS A 203 -5.48 -0.33 15.02
C LYS A 203 -5.88 -1.77 15.28
N ARG A 204 -4.95 -2.70 15.11
CA ARG A 204 -5.20 -4.12 15.36
C ARG A 204 -5.62 -4.33 16.81
N LYS A 205 -6.81 -4.92 17.02
CA LYS A 205 -7.30 -5.26 18.35
C LYS A 205 -6.30 -6.23 19.02
N PRO A 206 -6.14 -6.15 20.35
CA PRO A 206 -5.41 -7.19 21.07
C PRO A 206 -6.05 -8.54 20.78
N LYS A 207 -5.23 -9.60 20.69
CA LYS A 207 -5.77 -10.96 20.72
C LYS A 207 -6.46 -11.10 22.06
N THR A 208 -7.79 -11.11 22.08
CA THR A 208 -8.53 -11.51 23.26
C THR A 208 -8.18 -12.97 23.46
N THR A 209 -7.37 -13.27 24.48
CA THR A 209 -7.16 -14.63 24.91
C THR A 209 -8.53 -15.12 25.37
N GLU A 210 -9.25 -15.83 24.50
CA GLU A 210 -10.38 -16.62 24.95
C GLU A 210 -9.82 -17.62 25.94
N ASN A 211 -10.06 -17.36 27.23
CA ASN A 211 -9.91 -18.36 28.27
C ASN A 211 -10.87 -19.48 27.87
N LYS A 212 -10.31 -20.53 27.25
CA LYS A 212 -10.98 -21.82 27.16
C LYS A 212 -11.22 -22.28 28.60
N ILE A 213 -12.49 -22.23 29.00
CA ILE A 213 -13.01 -22.89 30.19
C ILE A 213 -12.94 -24.39 29.96
#